data_AF-A0A023EIQ4-F1
#
_entry.id   AF-A0A023EIQ4-F1
#
_cell.length_a   1.000
_cell.length_b   1.000
_cell.length_c   1.000
_cell.angle_alpha   90.00
_cell.angle_beta   90.00
_cell.angle_gamma   90.00
#
_symmetry.space_group_name_H-M   'P 1'
#
loop_
_entity.id
_entity.type
_entity.pdbx_description
1 polymer ?
#
loop_
_entity_poly.entity_id
_entity_poly.type
_entity_poly.pdbx_seq_one_letter_code
_entity_poly.pdbx_strand_id
1 'polypeptide(L)'
;NIRNDKVTQLLQDYDDLISKLNTEIESLENQVNNYEKFKQGLQELYDWMKTTRSNSERLTDYHGDKNHIIEQLNRLKEIQLSFSEGKILLESAQELGTKLLQIVHQEGHDSVKQELLQAKSDFEDVEALTKTINQELTDVLTTWENFLQKTDDIASFILEYEGKISSFNDENAGEQEASLRQLKHIFNL
;
A
#
# COMPACT_ATOMS: atom_id res chain seq x y z
N ASN A 1 -9.87 -29.98 73.05
CA ASN A 1 -8.82 -29.68 72.05
C ASN A 1 -9.16 -30.14 70.66
N ILE A 2 -9.20 -31.45 70.34
CA ILE A 2 -9.31 -31.96 68.95
C ILE A 2 -10.45 -31.34 68.11
N ARG A 3 -11.61 -31.05 68.72
CA ARG A 3 -12.75 -30.42 68.02
C ARG A 3 -12.50 -28.95 67.65
N ASN A 4 -11.74 -28.23 68.46
CA ASN A 4 -11.38 -26.84 68.23
C ASN A 4 -10.32 -26.76 67.11
N ASP A 5 -9.33 -27.66 67.15
CA ASP A 5 -8.27 -27.75 66.14
C ASP A 5 -8.84 -28.01 64.73
N LYS A 6 -9.86 -28.87 64.61
CA LYS A 6 -10.57 -29.10 63.34
C LYS A 6 -11.34 -27.89 62.82
N VAL A 7 -11.95 -27.11 63.72
CA VAL A 7 -12.69 -25.89 63.34
C VAL A 7 -11.71 -24.81 62.88
N THR A 8 -10.58 -24.65 63.58
CA THR A 8 -9.51 -23.74 63.17
C THR A 8 -8.92 -24.11 61.82
N GLN A 9 -8.66 -25.40 61.56
CA GLN A 9 -8.18 -25.84 60.25
C GLN A 9 -9.18 -25.54 59.13
N LEU A 10 -10.48 -25.80 59.37
CA LEU A 10 -11.52 -25.54 58.36
C LEU A 10 -11.62 -24.04 58.03
N LEU A 11 -11.49 -23.16 59.04
CA LEU A 11 -11.46 -21.71 58.85
C LEU A 11 -10.23 -21.28 58.04
N GLN A 12 -9.06 -21.84 58.33
CA GLN A 12 -7.85 -21.57 57.57
C GLN A 12 -7.98 -22.01 56.11
N ASP A 13 -8.48 -23.23 55.86
CA ASP A 13 -8.69 -23.74 54.51
C ASP A 13 -9.69 -22.88 53.71
N TYR A 14 -10.70 -22.33 54.40
CA TYR A 14 -11.67 -21.41 53.81
C TYR A 14 -11.05 -20.05 53.47
N ASP A 15 -10.27 -19.47 54.38
CA ASP A 15 -9.55 -18.21 54.14
C ASP A 15 -8.54 -18.36 52.99
N ASP A 16 -7.81 -19.48 52.93
CA ASP A 16 -6.89 -19.81 51.84
C ASP A 16 -7.62 -19.94 50.50
N LEU A 17 -8.82 -20.54 50.50
CA LEU A 17 -9.65 -20.68 49.30
C LEU A 17 -10.14 -19.32 48.81
N ILE A 18 -10.62 -18.45 49.71
CA ILE A 18 -11.03 -17.08 49.36
C ILE A 18 -9.84 -16.32 48.78
N SER A 19 -8.66 -16.41 49.41
CA SER A 19 -7.48 -15.71 48.92
C SER A 19 -7.11 -16.18 47.51
N LYS A 20 -7.15 -17.48 47.23
CA LYS A 20 -6.90 -18.03 45.89
C LYS A 20 -7.94 -17.54 44.88
N LEU A 21 -9.21 -17.54 45.27
CA LEU A 21 -10.29 -17.07 44.40
C LEU A 21 -10.10 -15.60 44.02
N ASN A 22 -9.78 -14.74 44.99
CA ASN A 22 -9.56 -13.31 44.73
C ASN A 22 -8.36 -13.08 43.80
N THR A 23 -7.25 -13.80 44.01
CA THR A 23 -6.08 -13.72 43.12
C THR A 23 -6.42 -14.18 41.70
N GLU A 24 -7.23 -15.23 41.55
CA GLU A 24 -7.67 -15.72 40.24
C GLU A 24 -8.58 -14.70 39.54
N ILE A 25 -9.50 -14.07 40.27
CA ILE A 25 -10.36 -13.01 39.74
C ILE A 25 -9.51 -11.84 39.23
N GLU A 26 -8.56 -11.34 40.03
CA GLU A 26 -7.66 -10.26 39.63
C GLU A 26 -6.83 -10.62 38.39
N SER A 27 -6.38 -11.87 38.29
CA SER A 27 -5.65 -12.40 37.12
C SER A 27 -6.54 -12.37 35.86
N LEU A 28 -7.78 -12.86 35.96
CA LEU A 28 -8.72 -12.88 34.85
C LEU A 28 -9.11 -11.47 34.40
N GLU A 29 -9.37 -10.55 35.34
CA GLU A 29 -9.65 -9.15 35.03
C GLU A 29 -8.48 -8.49 34.29
N ASN A 30 -7.24 -8.76 34.73
CA ASN A 30 -6.05 -8.28 34.04
C ASN A 30 -5.93 -8.87 32.63
N GLN A 31 -6.18 -10.17 32.45
CA GLN A 31 -6.18 -10.81 31.12
C GLN A 31 -7.22 -10.17 30.18
N VAL A 32 -8.45 -9.99 30.64
CA VAL A 32 -9.54 -9.38 29.86
C VAL A 32 -9.17 -7.97 29.41
N ASN A 33 -8.69 -7.12 30.33
CA ASN A 33 -8.27 -5.75 30.01
C ASN A 33 -7.13 -5.71 28.96
N ASN A 34 -6.18 -6.65 29.00
CA ASN A 34 -5.12 -6.71 27.99
C ASN A 34 -5.66 -7.22 26.63
N TYR A 35 -6.60 -8.17 26.63
CA TYR A 35 -7.30 -8.59 25.41
C TYR A 35 -8.05 -7.42 24.77
N GLU A 36 -8.79 -6.63 25.54
CA GLU A 36 -9.54 -5.47 25.04
C GLU A 36 -8.61 -4.45 24.37
N LYS A 37 -7.49 -4.12 25.02
CA LYS A 37 -6.47 -3.22 24.44
C LYS A 37 -5.87 -3.77 23.16
N PHE A 38 -5.53 -5.06 23.13
CA PHE A 38 -5.03 -5.72 21.93
C PHE A 38 -6.04 -5.66 20.77
N LYS A 39 -7.32 -5.96 21.05
CA LYS A 39 -8.39 -5.90 20.06
C LYS A 39 -8.62 -4.48 19.55
N GLN A 40 -8.56 -3.47 20.43
CA GLN A 40 -8.63 -2.07 20.04
C GLN A 40 -7.46 -1.70 19.10
N GLY A 41 -6.23 -2.07 19.46
CA GLY A 41 -5.06 -1.80 18.61
C GLY A 41 -5.15 -2.47 17.23
N LEU A 42 -5.65 -3.71 17.18
CA LEU A 42 -5.95 -4.37 15.90
C LEU A 42 -7.02 -3.63 15.10
N GLN A 43 -8.10 -3.18 15.76
CA GLN A 43 -9.18 -2.46 15.08
C GLN A 43 -8.66 -1.16 14.46
N GLU A 44 -7.86 -0.37 15.19
CA GLU A 44 -7.26 0.86 14.69
C GLU A 44 -6.38 0.59 13.45
N LEU A 45 -5.58 -0.49 13.46
CA LEU A 45 -4.81 -0.93 12.30
C LEU A 45 -5.71 -1.33 11.13
N TYR A 46 -6.75 -2.14 11.35
CA TYR A 46 -7.66 -2.58 10.29
C TYR A 46 -8.45 -1.42 9.67
N ASP A 47 -8.88 -0.44 10.47
CA ASP A 47 -9.57 0.75 10.00
C ASP A 47 -8.64 1.62 9.13
N TRP A 48 -7.37 1.75 9.54
CA TRP A 48 -6.34 2.39 8.72
C TRP A 48 -6.13 1.63 7.40
N MET A 49 -5.93 0.31 7.45
CA MET A 49 -5.69 -0.52 6.26
C MET A 49 -6.86 -0.44 5.27
N LYS A 50 -8.10 -0.49 5.77
CA LYS A 50 -9.31 -0.36 4.96
C LYS A 50 -9.39 1.00 4.26
N THR A 51 -9.08 2.06 4.99
CA THR A 51 -9.09 3.42 4.44
C THR A 51 -8.00 3.60 3.37
N THR A 52 -6.78 3.15 3.67
CA THR A 52 -5.64 3.18 2.75
C THR A 52 -5.94 2.36 1.49
N ARG A 53 -6.43 1.13 1.62
CA ARG A 53 -6.82 0.28 0.49
C ARG A 53 -7.85 0.97 -0.39
N SER A 54 -8.93 1.49 0.19
CA SER A 54 -9.98 2.17 -0.57
C SER A 54 -9.44 3.42 -1.28
N ASN A 55 -8.55 4.18 -0.65
CA ASN A 55 -7.94 5.34 -1.29
C ASN A 55 -7.02 4.93 -2.44
N SER A 56 -6.23 3.86 -2.29
CA SER A 56 -5.37 3.32 -3.34
C SER A 56 -6.20 2.81 -4.52
N GLU A 57 -7.23 2.00 -4.29
CA GLU A 57 -8.10 1.46 -5.35
C GLU A 57 -8.81 2.54 -6.17
N ARG A 58 -9.05 3.73 -5.60
CA ARG A 58 -9.61 4.86 -6.34
C ARG A 58 -8.62 5.50 -7.32
N LEU A 59 -7.35 5.12 -7.27
CA LEU A 59 -6.30 5.63 -8.14
C LEU A 59 -6.02 4.75 -9.37
N THR A 60 -6.88 3.76 -9.62
CA THR A 60 -6.75 2.82 -10.75
C THR A 60 -7.47 3.28 -12.03
N ASP A 61 -7.98 4.51 -12.07
CA ASP A 61 -8.54 5.08 -13.31
C ASP A 61 -7.41 5.63 -14.17
N TYR A 62 -6.94 4.83 -15.13
CA TYR A 62 -5.83 5.22 -16.00
C TYR A 62 -6.27 6.02 -17.23
N HIS A 63 -7.54 6.42 -17.29
CA HIS A 63 -8.08 7.22 -18.38
C HIS A 63 -7.93 8.72 -18.10
N GLY A 64 -7.76 9.52 -19.15
CA GLY A 64 -7.60 10.96 -19.04
C GLY A 64 -6.31 11.46 -19.70
N ASP A 65 -5.96 12.71 -19.41
CA ASP A 65 -4.74 13.33 -19.93
C ASP A 65 -3.51 13.07 -19.03
N LYS A 66 -2.33 13.47 -19.51
CA LYS A 66 -1.07 13.34 -18.75
C LYS A 66 -1.15 14.00 -17.36
N ASN A 67 -1.86 15.13 -17.24
CA ASN A 67 -1.95 15.86 -15.98
C ASN A 67 -2.76 15.08 -14.94
N HIS A 68 -3.83 14.40 -15.37
CA HIS A 68 -4.60 13.52 -14.51
C HIS A 68 -3.73 12.40 -13.92
N ILE A 69 -2.90 11.74 -14.73
CA ILE A 69 -1.99 10.69 -14.25
C ILE A 69 -0.97 11.23 -13.25
N ILE A 70 -0.43 12.44 -13.49
CA ILE A 70 0.49 13.11 -12.56
C ILE A 70 -0.22 13.43 -11.24
N GLU A 71 -1.47 13.90 -11.27
CA GLU A 71 -2.25 14.16 -10.07
C GLU A 71 -2.45 12.88 -9.25
N GLN A 72 -2.79 11.76 -9.91
CA GLN A 72 -2.95 10.48 -9.23
C GLN A 72 -1.65 9.96 -8.61
N LEU A 73 -0.51 10.12 -9.30
CA LEU A 73 0.81 9.80 -8.73
C LEU A 73 1.14 10.65 -7.49
N ASN A 74 0.78 11.94 -7.50
CA ASN A 74 0.97 12.80 -6.33
C ASN A 74 0.13 12.33 -5.14
N ARG A 75 -1.14 11.99 -5.38
CA ARG A 75 -2.03 11.44 -4.33
C ARG A 75 -1.53 10.08 -3.83
N LEU A 76 -1.03 9.23 -4.71
CA LEU A 76 -0.43 7.95 -4.32
C LEU A 76 0.82 8.15 -3.46
N LYS A 77 1.61 9.20 -3.71
CA LYS A 77 2.77 9.54 -2.89
C LYS A 77 2.36 9.95 -1.47
N GLU A 78 1.25 10.66 -1.30
CA GLU A 78 0.69 10.96 0.04
C GLU A 78 0.30 9.68 0.77
N ILE A 79 -0.34 8.73 0.08
CA ILE A 79 -0.66 7.41 0.63
C ILE A 79 0.62 6.65 1.01
N GLN A 80 1.66 6.70 0.18
CA GLN A 80 2.95 6.07 0.49
C GLN A 80 3.59 6.64 1.77
N LEU A 81 3.43 7.95 2.03
CA LEU A 81 3.93 8.58 3.25
C LEU A 81 3.13 8.13 4.49
N SER A 82 1.83 7.85 4.36
CA SER A 82 1.00 7.39 5.48
C SER A 82 1.31 5.95 5.93
N PHE A 83 2.06 5.15 5.15
CA PHE A 83 2.50 3.82 5.61
C PHE A 83 3.39 3.87 6.86
N SER A 84 4.06 4.99 7.12
CA SER A 84 4.80 5.19 8.37
C SER A 84 3.88 5.12 9.60
N GLU A 85 2.68 5.70 9.51
CA GLU A 85 1.64 5.61 10.54
C GLU A 85 1.11 4.18 10.66
N GLY A 86 0.77 3.54 9.53
CA GLY A 86 0.31 2.15 9.52
C GLY A 86 1.31 1.19 10.15
N LYS A 87 2.61 1.41 9.94
CA LYS A 87 3.69 0.62 10.57
C LYS A 87 3.72 0.80 12.09
N ILE A 88 3.53 2.02 12.58
CA ILE A 88 3.44 2.30 14.03
C ILE A 88 2.24 1.56 14.63
N LEU A 89 1.09 1.56 13.96
CA LEU A 89 -0.10 0.82 14.40
C LEU A 89 0.16 -0.69 14.45
N LEU A 90 0.82 -1.24 13.43
CA LEU A 90 1.20 -2.66 13.39
C LEU A 90 2.17 -3.02 14.53
N GLU A 91 3.20 -2.22 14.76
CA GLU A 91 4.16 -2.42 15.85
C GLU A 91 3.47 -2.35 17.22
N SER A 92 2.55 -1.40 17.41
CA SER A 92 1.73 -1.27 18.63
C SER A 92 0.87 -2.53 18.87
N ALA A 93 0.17 -3.02 17.84
CA ALA A 93 -0.62 -4.24 17.94
C ALA A 93 0.26 -5.47 18.28
N GLN A 94 1.46 -5.57 17.69
CA GLN A 94 2.43 -6.62 17.99
C GLN A 94 2.94 -6.55 19.43
N GLU A 95 3.21 -5.36 19.95
CA GLU A 95 3.64 -5.18 21.33
C GLU A 95 2.54 -5.58 22.32
N LEU A 96 1.29 -5.15 22.06
CA LEU A 96 0.13 -5.52 22.86
C LEU A 96 -0.11 -7.04 22.85
N GLY A 97 -0.03 -7.66 21.67
CA GLY A 97 -0.16 -9.11 21.54
C GLY A 97 0.98 -9.88 22.24
N THR A 98 2.21 -9.36 22.19
CA THR A 98 3.35 -9.97 22.90
C THR A 98 3.18 -9.90 24.42
N LYS A 99 2.72 -8.75 24.94
CA LYS A 99 2.37 -8.58 26.36
C LYS A 99 1.27 -9.54 26.77
N LEU A 100 0.23 -9.65 25.94
CA LEU A 100 -0.88 -10.56 26.19
C LEU A 100 -0.41 -12.02 26.30
N LEU A 101 0.42 -12.49 25.37
CA LEU A 101 0.98 -13.85 25.39
C LEU A 101 1.79 -14.19 26.66
N GLN A 102 2.31 -13.21 27.40
CA GLN A 102 2.99 -13.43 28.67
C GLN A 102 2.02 -13.67 29.84
N ILE A 103 0.75 -13.28 29.69
CA ILE A 103 -0.25 -13.25 30.77
C ILE A 103 -1.33 -14.33 30.57
N VAL A 104 -1.68 -14.68 29.32
CA VAL A 104 -2.72 -15.69 29.05
C VAL A 104 -2.18 -17.12 29.12
N HIS A 105 -3.05 -18.07 29.49
CA HIS A 105 -2.80 -19.51 29.36
C HIS A 105 -2.60 -19.96 27.90
N GLN A 106 -1.96 -21.13 27.73
CA GLN A 106 -1.56 -21.66 26.41
C GLN A 106 -2.71 -21.78 25.40
N GLU A 107 -3.94 -22.08 25.83
CA GLU A 107 -5.09 -22.20 24.93
C GLU A 107 -5.40 -20.91 24.14
N GLY A 108 -5.08 -19.73 24.69
CA GLY A 108 -5.28 -18.44 24.02
C GLY A 108 -4.12 -18.02 23.11
N HIS A 109 -2.96 -18.67 23.23
CA HIS A 109 -1.74 -18.23 22.53
C HIS A 109 -1.84 -18.37 21.02
N ASP A 110 -2.43 -19.47 20.56
CA ASP A 110 -2.53 -19.74 19.13
C ASP A 110 -3.46 -18.73 18.46
N SER A 111 -4.57 -18.35 19.10
CA SER A 111 -5.48 -17.31 18.57
C SER A 111 -4.76 -15.97 18.40
N VAL A 112 -4.09 -15.49 19.44
CA VAL A 112 -3.39 -14.19 19.41
C VAL A 112 -2.28 -14.18 18.35
N LYS A 113 -1.51 -15.28 18.23
CA LYS A 113 -0.47 -15.41 17.21
C LYS A 113 -1.05 -15.41 15.80
N GLN A 114 -2.14 -16.15 15.56
CA GLN A 114 -2.79 -16.19 14.25
C GLN A 114 -3.32 -14.81 13.85
N GLU A 115 -3.93 -14.08 14.78
CA GLU A 115 -4.41 -12.71 14.50
C GLU A 115 -3.29 -11.74 14.16
N LEU A 116 -2.14 -11.82 14.86
CA LEU A 116 -0.96 -11.03 14.54
C LEU A 116 -0.36 -11.38 13.18
N LEU A 117 -0.32 -12.67 12.83
CA LEU A 117 0.15 -13.13 11.53
C LEU A 117 -0.76 -12.64 10.41
N GLN A 118 -2.08 -12.74 10.60
CA GLN A 118 -3.05 -12.25 9.64
C GLN A 118 -2.95 -10.74 9.46
N ALA A 119 -2.90 -9.97 10.55
CA ALA A 119 -2.77 -8.51 10.49
C ALA A 119 -1.50 -8.07 9.74
N LYS A 120 -0.39 -8.79 9.93
CA LYS A 120 0.85 -8.56 9.19
C LYS A 120 0.68 -8.87 7.70
N SER A 121 0.09 -10.02 7.36
CA SER A 121 -0.17 -10.41 5.97
C SER A 121 -1.06 -9.38 5.26
N ASP A 122 -2.15 -8.96 5.91
CA ASP A 122 -3.08 -7.99 5.34
C ASP A 122 -2.42 -6.62 5.12
N PHE A 123 -1.50 -6.23 6.01
CA PHE A 123 -0.69 -5.02 5.85
C PHE A 123 0.23 -5.11 4.63
N GLU A 124 0.96 -6.23 4.49
CA GLU A 124 1.82 -6.50 3.35
C GLU A 124 1.03 -6.50 2.02
N ASP A 125 -0.21 -7.00 2.02
CA ASP A 125 -1.11 -6.95 0.86
C ASP A 125 -1.46 -5.51 0.45
N VAL A 126 -1.70 -4.61 1.43
CA VAL A 126 -1.98 -3.18 1.17
C VAL A 126 -0.73 -2.47 0.64
N GLU A 127 0.46 -2.79 1.15
CA GLU A 127 1.74 -2.32 0.60
C GLU A 127 1.93 -2.78 -0.84
N ALA A 128 1.71 -4.06 -1.12
CA ALA A 128 1.86 -4.64 -2.46
C ALA A 128 0.88 -4.03 -3.47
N LEU A 129 -0.37 -3.84 -3.07
CA LEU A 129 -1.39 -3.15 -3.89
C LEU A 129 -0.91 -1.74 -4.27
N THR A 130 -0.48 -0.95 -3.27
CA THR A 130 -0.05 0.44 -3.49
C THR A 130 1.18 0.51 -4.39
N LYS A 131 2.11 -0.44 -4.24
CA LYS A 131 3.29 -0.56 -5.13
C LYS A 131 2.89 -0.91 -6.57
N THR A 132 1.92 -1.81 -6.74
CA THR A 132 1.42 -2.22 -8.06
C THR A 132 0.80 -1.02 -8.79
N ILE A 133 -0.07 -0.27 -8.11
CA ILE A 133 -0.70 0.93 -8.67
C ILE A 133 0.35 2.00 -9.04
N ASN A 134 1.41 2.15 -8.23
CA ASN A 134 2.51 3.06 -8.55
C ASN A 134 3.20 2.69 -9.86
N GLN A 135 3.50 1.40 -10.03
CA GLN A 135 4.12 0.89 -11.24
C GLN A 135 3.21 1.13 -12.45
N GLU A 136 1.92 0.79 -12.35
CA GLU A 136 0.95 0.96 -13.44
C GLU A 136 0.81 2.43 -13.86
N LEU A 137 0.66 3.36 -12.90
CA LEU A 137 0.61 4.80 -13.20
C LEU A 137 1.91 5.33 -13.83
N THR A 138 3.06 4.83 -13.39
CA THR A 138 4.37 5.21 -13.94
C THR A 138 4.54 4.71 -15.38
N ASP A 139 4.06 3.51 -15.68
CA ASP A 139 4.09 2.94 -17.04
C ASP A 139 3.17 3.73 -17.99
N VAL A 140 1.99 4.13 -17.51
CA VAL A 140 1.06 4.99 -18.26
C VAL A 140 1.68 6.37 -18.53
N LEU A 141 2.32 6.97 -17.52
CA LEU A 141 3.01 8.26 -17.68
C LEU A 141 4.15 8.17 -18.70
N THR A 142 4.93 7.10 -18.65
CA THR A 142 6.01 6.83 -19.61
C THR A 142 5.45 6.68 -21.04
N THR A 143 4.31 6.03 -21.18
CA THR A 143 3.62 5.89 -22.47
C THR A 143 3.18 7.25 -23.03
N TRP A 144 2.66 8.12 -22.18
CA TRP A 144 2.32 9.51 -22.53
C TRP A 144 3.54 10.29 -23.02
N GLU A 145 4.66 10.17 -22.33
CA GLU A 145 5.92 10.84 -22.71
C GLU A 145 6.43 10.39 -24.06
N ASN A 146 6.40 9.07 -24.32
CA ASN A 146 6.76 8.51 -25.61
C ASN A 146 5.82 8.98 -26.74
N PHE A 147 4.52 9.09 -26.47
CA PHE A 147 3.55 9.58 -27.45
C PHE A 147 3.79 11.05 -27.82
N LEU A 148 4.05 11.90 -26.82
CA LEU A 148 4.35 13.31 -27.04
C LEU A 148 5.65 13.49 -27.84
N GLN A 149 6.71 12.75 -27.48
CA GLN A 149 7.97 12.78 -28.22
C GLN A 149 7.77 12.42 -29.69
N LYS A 150 7.03 11.35 -29.99
CA LYS A 150 6.73 10.95 -31.38
C LYS A 150 5.93 12.01 -32.13
N THR A 151 5.03 12.70 -31.44
CA THR A 151 4.23 13.79 -32.04
C THR A 151 5.13 14.96 -32.40
N ASP A 152 6.06 15.34 -31.53
CA ASP A 152 7.04 16.40 -31.76
C ASP A 152 8.02 16.04 -32.90
N ASP A 153 8.44 14.78 -32.98
CA ASP A 153 9.30 14.27 -34.06
C ASP A 153 8.59 14.40 -35.42
N ILE A 154 7.30 14.01 -35.50
CA ILE A 154 6.50 14.13 -36.72
C ILE A 154 6.28 15.59 -37.10
N ALA A 155 5.98 16.46 -36.13
CA ALA A 155 5.80 17.89 -36.39
C ALA A 155 7.08 18.52 -36.94
N SER A 156 8.23 18.16 -36.37
CA SER A 156 9.54 18.62 -36.84
C SER A 156 9.84 18.14 -38.26
N PHE A 157 9.53 16.87 -38.56
CA PHE A 157 9.69 16.31 -39.90
C PHE A 157 8.83 17.03 -40.95
N ILE A 158 7.57 17.35 -40.62
CA ILE A 158 6.68 18.11 -41.51
C ILE A 158 7.27 19.50 -41.79
N LEU A 159 7.69 20.22 -40.75
CA LEU A 159 8.29 21.56 -40.90
C LEU A 159 9.56 21.54 -41.75
N GLU A 160 10.43 20.55 -41.55
CA GLU A 160 11.64 20.38 -42.37
C GLU A 160 11.29 20.13 -43.84
N TYR A 161 10.28 19.29 -44.11
CA TYR A 161 9.87 18.95 -45.46
C TYR A 161 9.18 20.13 -46.17
N GLU A 162 8.34 20.89 -45.48
CA GLU A 162 7.74 22.13 -45.99
C GLU A 162 8.81 23.18 -46.32
N GLY A 163 9.85 23.29 -45.49
CA GLY A 163 11.01 24.13 -45.75
C GLY A 163 11.75 23.71 -47.03
N LYS A 164 11.99 22.41 -47.21
CA LYS A 164 12.63 21.86 -48.43
C LYS A 164 11.80 22.09 -49.69
N ILE A 165 10.47 21.94 -49.61
CA ILE A 165 9.58 22.24 -50.74
C ILE A 165 9.64 23.73 -51.09
N SER A 166 9.60 24.61 -50.08
CA SER A 166 9.64 26.06 -50.30
C SER A 166 10.95 26.48 -50.96
N SER A 167 12.09 25.96 -50.49
CA SER A 167 13.39 26.23 -51.13
C SER A 167 13.49 25.70 -52.56
N PHE A 168 12.87 24.54 -52.85
CA PHE A 168 12.85 23.98 -54.21
C PHE A 168 11.96 24.79 -55.18
N ASN A 169 10.94 25.48 -54.67
CA ASN A 169 10.14 26.41 -55.47
C ASN A 169 10.86 27.73 -55.75
N ASP A 170 11.75 28.18 -54.85
CA ASP A 170 12.52 29.42 -55.00
C ASP A 170 13.80 29.22 -55.86
N GLU A 171 14.41 28.04 -55.85
CA GLU A 171 15.56 27.70 -56.70
C GLU A 171 15.11 27.23 -58.11
N ASN A 172 15.05 28.19 -59.03
CA ASN A 172 15.09 28.02 -60.49
C ASN A 172 14.17 26.93 -61.11
N ALA A 173 13.02 27.39 -61.60
CA ALA A 173 12.22 26.70 -62.63
C ALA A 173 13.02 26.25 -63.89
N GLY A 174 14.28 26.68 -64.05
CA GLY A 174 15.18 26.28 -65.14
C GLY A 174 15.97 24.97 -64.91
N GLU A 175 16.18 24.52 -63.68
CA GLU A 175 16.98 23.30 -63.39
C GLU A 175 16.13 22.04 -63.16
N GLN A 176 14.80 22.20 -63.10
CA GLN A 176 13.84 21.14 -62.81
C GLN A 176 13.85 19.99 -63.84
N GLU A 177 14.21 20.25 -65.10
CA GLU A 177 14.20 19.21 -66.15
C GLU A 177 15.36 18.20 -66.02
N ALA A 178 16.51 18.63 -65.48
CA ALA A 178 17.67 17.76 -65.27
C ALA A 178 17.47 16.85 -64.04
N SER A 179 16.93 17.41 -62.95
CA SER A 179 16.68 16.67 -61.71
C SER A 179 15.52 15.67 -61.84
N LEU A 180 14.47 16.01 -62.62
CA LEU A 180 13.39 15.06 -62.96
C LEU A 180 13.89 13.87 -63.80
N ARG A 181 14.92 14.05 -64.64
CA ARG A 181 15.54 12.94 -65.39
C ARG A 181 16.34 12.00 -64.49
N GLN A 182 17.04 12.52 -63.49
CA GLN A 182 17.77 11.70 -62.52
C GLN A 182 16.84 10.88 -61.64
N LEU A 183 15.76 11.48 -61.13
CA LEU A 183 14.75 10.78 -60.32
C LEU A 183 14.00 9.69 -61.10
N LYS A 184 13.64 9.94 -62.36
CA LYS A 184 13.02 8.91 -63.23
C LYS A 184 13.97 7.74 -63.53
N HIS A 185 15.28 7.97 -63.57
CA HIS A 185 16.24 6.89 -63.80
C HIS A 185 16.44 6.01 -62.56
N ILE A 186 16.36 6.59 -61.36
CA ILE A 186 16.47 5.86 -60.09
C ILE A 186 15.21 5.02 -59.81
N PHE A 187 14.04 5.46 -60.29
CA PHE A 187 12.78 4.72 -60.11
C PHE A 187 12.43 3.73 -61.24
N ASN A 188 13.18 3.71 -62.34
CA ASN A 188 13.06 2.70 -63.41
C ASN A 188 14.31 1.80 -63.44
N LEU A 189 14.43 0.95 -62.42
CA LEU A 189 15.10 -0.36 -62.42
C LEU A 189 14.62 -1.13 -61.17
#